data_AF-A0A143G8C1-F1
#
_entry.id   AF-A0A143G8C1-F1
#
_cell.length_a   1.000
_cell.length_b   1.000
_cell.length_c   1.000
_cell.angle_alpha   90.00
_cell.angle_beta   90.00
_cell.angle_gamma   90.00
#
_symmetry.space_group_name_H-M   'P 1'
#
loop_
_entity.id
_entity.type
_entity.pdbx_description
1 polymer ?
#
loop_
_entity_poly.entity_id
_entity_poly.type
_entity_poly.pdbx_seq_one_letter_code
_entity_poly.pdbx_strand_id
1 'polypeptide(L)'
;MDLFLKIGGILSILVIPILLAFLNNKLPHLKHKQESKVESLRLSLEFEAQDLKIRSDLYKDRLAKSLFNNDALTYNEAKFFSQYENADCWVAQYAGIRNMLTRERDETGAITGFKPKSNLFKAFLFFVGYISLSSIGVIPLVIMNEYIAWMLSVYEKGILLIIPLQAFMPIISLLLGYLCLKNFDKYVDCRAFLRCFKRDAYKIPKIAIDETESTT
;
A
#
# COMPACT_ATOMS: atom_id res chain seq x y z
N MET A 1 -8.25 51.88 3.91
CA MET A 1 -9.12 50.93 4.63
C MET A 1 -10.11 50.23 3.69
N ASP A 2 -10.70 50.92 2.70
CA ASP A 2 -11.73 50.33 1.81
C ASP A 2 -11.26 49.20 0.90
N LEU A 3 -10.00 49.19 0.45
CA LEU A 3 -9.51 48.16 -0.47
C LEU A 3 -9.38 46.78 0.21
N PHE A 4 -8.92 46.76 1.47
CA PHE A 4 -8.78 45.54 2.26
C PHE A 4 -10.14 44.94 2.66
N LEU A 5 -11.15 45.77 2.94
CA LEU A 5 -12.52 45.31 3.20
C LEU A 5 -13.18 44.73 1.95
N LYS A 6 -12.95 45.33 0.77
CA LYS A 6 -13.44 44.76 -0.51
C LYS A 6 -12.78 43.44 -0.86
N ILE A 7 -11.45 43.33 -0.70
CA ILE A 7 -10.72 42.08 -0.97
C ILE A 7 -11.08 41.01 0.06
N GLY A 8 -11.22 41.36 1.34
CA GLY A 8 -11.64 40.46 2.41
C GLY A 8 -13.07 39.94 2.23
N GLY A 9 -14.00 40.79 1.78
CA GLY A 9 -15.37 40.39 1.46
C GLY A 9 -15.43 39.39 0.29
N ILE A 10 -14.65 39.62 -0.77
CA ILE A 10 -14.58 38.73 -1.93
C ILE A 10 -13.94 37.38 -1.55
N LEU A 11 -12.87 37.40 -0.73
CA LEU A 11 -12.24 36.16 -0.25
C LEU A 11 -13.18 35.36 0.65
N SER A 12 -13.94 36.03 1.53
CA SER A 12 -14.91 35.39 2.41
C SER A 12 -16.00 34.65 1.62
N ILE A 13 -16.49 35.24 0.53
CA ILE A 13 -17.53 34.65 -0.32
C ILE A 13 -17.02 33.40 -1.06
N LEU A 14 -15.72 33.34 -1.40
CA LEU A 14 -15.14 32.19 -2.09
C LEU A 14 -14.72 31.08 -1.11
N VAL A 15 -14.12 31.45 0.02
CA VAL A 15 -13.50 30.50 0.96
C VAL A 15 -14.55 29.77 1.79
N ILE A 16 -15.62 30.44 2.22
CA ILE A 16 -16.65 29.85 3.08
C ILE A 16 -17.38 28.68 2.38
N PRO A 17 -17.85 28.78 1.13
CA PRO A 17 -18.47 27.66 0.42
C PRO A 17 -17.51 26.50 0.19
N ILE A 18 -16.22 26.76 -0.05
CA ILE A 18 -15.19 25.72 -0.23
C ILE A 18 -14.94 25.00 1.09
N LEU A 19 -14.84 25.72 2.21
CA LEU A 19 -14.69 25.12 3.55
C LEU A 19 -15.93 24.32 3.95
N LEU A 20 -17.13 24.84 3.69
CA LEU A 20 -18.38 24.11 3.92
C LEU A 20 -18.49 22.87 3.04
N ALA A 21 -18.12 22.93 1.75
CA ALA A 21 -18.08 21.77 0.88
C ALA A 21 -17.06 20.73 1.39
N PHE A 22 -15.88 21.17 1.86
CA PHE A 22 -14.85 20.28 2.39
C PHE A 22 -15.28 19.61 3.70
N LEU A 23 -15.91 20.36 4.61
CA LEU A 23 -16.46 19.84 5.86
C LEU A 23 -17.66 18.92 5.59
N ASN A 24 -18.56 19.30 4.69
CA ASN A 24 -19.74 18.52 4.33
C ASN A 24 -19.41 17.28 3.51
N ASN A 25 -18.26 17.23 2.83
CA ASN A 25 -17.76 16.01 2.19
C ASN A 25 -17.03 15.09 3.20
N LYS A 26 -16.42 15.66 4.26
CA LYS A 26 -15.79 14.90 5.35
C LYS A 26 -16.78 14.35 6.38
N LEU A 27 -17.87 15.06 6.67
CA LEU A 27 -18.92 14.67 7.63
C LEU A 27 -19.57 13.31 7.34
N PRO A 28 -20.03 13.00 6.11
CA PRO A 28 -20.53 11.67 5.79
C PRO A 28 -19.41 10.63 5.91
N HIS A 29 -18.16 10.97 5.58
CA HIS A 29 -17.05 10.04 5.72
C HIS A 29 -16.72 9.73 7.20
N LEU A 30 -16.90 10.69 8.11
CA LEU A 30 -16.73 10.50 9.55
C LEU A 30 -17.92 9.76 10.18
N LYS A 31 -19.15 10.09 9.77
CA LYS A 31 -20.37 9.37 10.22
C LYS A 31 -20.36 7.92 9.75
N HIS A 32 -19.96 7.67 8.50
CA HIS A 32 -19.79 6.33 7.96
C HIS A 32 -18.66 5.56 8.65
N LYS A 33 -17.60 6.25 9.12
CA LYS A 33 -16.54 5.63 9.94
C LYS A 33 -17.04 5.18 11.32
N GLN A 34 -18.06 5.82 11.86
CA GLN A 34 -18.62 5.49 13.18
C GLN A 34 -19.72 4.42 13.08
N GLU A 35 -20.56 4.47 12.06
CA GLU A 35 -21.50 3.39 11.72
C GLU A 35 -20.75 2.12 11.27
N SER A 36 -19.70 2.25 10.47
CA SER A 36 -18.76 1.16 10.13
C SER A 36 -18.09 0.56 11.36
N LYS A 37 -17.77 1.36 12.38
CA LYS A 37 -17.22 0.83 13.65
C LYS A 37 -18.24 -0.02 14.41
N VAL A 38 -19.50 0.42 14.50
CA VAL A 38 -20.58 -0.35 15.15
C VAL A 38 -20.93 -1.60 14.36
N GLU A 39 -20.94 -1.51 13.02
CA GLU A 39 -21.12 -2.64 12.13
C GLU A 39 -19.93 -3.61 12.19
N SER A 40 -18.70 -3.12 12.29
CA SER A 40 -17.50 -3.95 12.48
C SER A 40 -17.49 -4.67 13.84
N LEU A 41 -18.02 -4.04 14.90
CA LEU A 41 -18.20 -4.66 16.22
C LEU A 41 -19.31 -5.72 16.20
N ARG A 42 -20.40 -5.47 15.47
CA ARG A 42 -21.48 -6.46 15.28
C ARG A 42 -21.02 -7.64 14.43
N LEU A 43 -20.24 -7.36 13.38
CA LEU A 43 -19.64 -8.37 12.50
C LEU A 43 -18.52 -9.13 13.20
N SER A 44 -17.77 -8.53 14.14
CA SER A 44 -16.78 -9.23 14.96
C SER A 44 -17.44 -10.16 15.97
N LEU A 45 -18.60 -9.78 16.53
CA LEU A 45 -19.44 -10.68 17.35
C LEU A 45 -20.01 -11.83 16.51
N GLU A 46 -20.45 -11.56 15.28
CA GLU A 46 -20.84 -12.61 14.33
C GLU A 46 -19.65 -13.50 13.93
N PHE A 47 -18.43 -12.96 13.91
CA PHE A 47 -17.18 -13.66 13.61
C PHE A 47 -16.80 -14.72 14.66
N GLU A 48 -17.19 -14.49 15.91
CA GLU A 48 -16.99 -15.42 17.04
C GLU A 48 -18.08 -16.50 17.15
N ALA A 49 -19.22 -16.33 16.48
CA ALA A 49 -20.31 -17.29 16.52
C ALA A 49 -19.90 -18.64 15.90
N GLN A 50 -20.11 -19.73 16.65
CA GLN A 50 -19.70 -21.10 16.28
C GLN A 50 -20.28 -21.57 14.92
N ASP A 51 -21.39 -20.99 14.46
CA ASP A 51 -22.07 -21.32 13.20
C ASP A 51 -21.30 -20.92 11.93
N LEU A 52 -20.28 -20.06 12.03
CA LEU A 52 -19.48 -19.68 10.87
C LEU A 52 -18.65 -20.83 10.31
N LYS A 53 -18.31 -21.85 11.10
CA LYS A 53 -17.57 -23.03 10.60
C LYS A 53 -18.34 -23.78 9.51
N ILE A 54 -19.67 -23.76 9.57
CA ILE A 54 -20.58 -24.49 8.68
C ILE A 54 -20.85 -23.72 7.37
N ARG A 55 -20.64 -22.40 7.36
CA ARG A 55 -20.92 -21.54 6.18
C ARG A 55 -19.82 -21.61 5.11
N SER A 56 -20.21 -21.33 3.87
CA SER A 56 -19.32 -21.38 2.70
C SER A 56 -18.20 -20.34 2.76
N ASP A 57 -17.04 -20.67 2.17
CA ASP A 57 -15.86 -19.80 2.17
C ASP A 57 -16.11 -18.45 1.46
N LEU A 58 -17.02 -18.42 0.49
CA LEU A 58 -17.46 -17.18 -0.17
C LEU A 58 -18.20 -16.23 0.77
N TYR A 59 -19.03 -16.75 1.67
CA TYR A 59 -19.77 -15.92 2.64
C TYR A 59 -18.80 -15.32 3.66
N LYS A 60 -17.88 -16.15 4.15
CA LYS A 60 -16.78 -15.76 5.01
C LYS A 60 -15.90 -14.67 4.40
N ASP A 61 -15.56 -14.78 3.11
CA ASP A 61 -14.78 -13.76 2.40
C ASP A 61 -15.55 -12.46 2.21
N ARG A 62 -16.86 -12.49 1.93
CA ARG A 62 -17.68 -11.27 1.87
C ARG A 62 -17.74 -10.54 3.21
N LEU A 63 -17.85 -11.29 4.31
CA LEU A 63 -17.89 -10.75 5.66
C LEU A 63 -16.53 -10.14 6.08
N ALA A 64 -15.42 -10.73 5.65
CA ALA A 64 -14.09 -10.17 5.82
C ALA A 64 -13.88 -8.85 5.04
N LYS A 65 -14.45 -8.77 3.83
CA LYS A 65 -14.41 -7.55 3.01
C LYS A 65 -15.22 -6.42 3.63
N SER A 66 -16.39 -6.70 4.19
CA SER A 66 -17.20 -5.70 4.88
C SER A 66 -16.56 -5.23 6.18
N LEU A 67 -15.90 -6.13 6.92
CA LEU A 67 -15.26 -5.82 8.21
C LEU A 67 -14.16 -4.76 8.08
N PHE A 68 -13.32 -4.88 7.05
CA PHE A 68 -12.16 -3.99 6.85
C PHE A 68 -12.30 -3.03 5.66
N ASN A 69 -13.49 -3.00 5.03
CA ASN A 69 -13.76 -2.27 3.79
C ASN A 69 -12.65 -2.44 2.73
N ASN A 70 -12.18 -3.67 2.55
CA ASN A 70 -11.03 -3.96 1.69
C ASN A 70 -11.24 -5.28 0.94
N ASP A 71 -11.40 -5.16 -0.38
CA ASP A 71 -11.70 -6.28 -1.28
C ASP A 71 -10.56 -7.31 -1.42
N ALA A 72 -9.35 -6.95 -0.98
CA ALA A 72 -8.17 -7.78 -1.14
C ALA A 72 -7.99 -8.85 -0.04
N LEU A 73 -8.81 -8.82 1.02
CA LEU A 73 -8.65 -9.74 2.16
C LEU A 73 -9.43 -11.03 2.00
N THR A 74 -8.83 -12.11 2.47
CA THR A 74 -9.48 -13.41 2.68
C THR A 74 -9.92 -13.53 4.14
N TYR A 75 -10.96 -14.33 4.42
CA TYR A 75 -11.47 -14.59 5.78
C TYR A 75 -10.40 -14.99 6.79
N ASN A 76 -9.49 -15.89 6.42
CA ASN A 76 -8.42 -16.32 7.31
C ASN A 76 -7.44 -15.19 7.64
N GLU A 77 -7.27 -14.22 6.75
CA GLU A 77 -6.44 -13.02 6.98
C GLU A 77 -7.16 -12.05 7.92
N ALA A 78 -8.45 -11.82 7.67
CA ALA A 78 -9.29 -11.01 8.55
C ALA A 78 -9.35 -11.57 9.97
N LYS A 79 -9.48 -12.90 10.11
CA LYS A 79 -9.44 -13.62 11.39
C LYS A 79 -8.11 -13.45 12.13
N PHE A 80 -7.01 -13.38 11.39
CA PHE A 80 -5.70 -13.17 11.97
C PHE A 80 -5.56 -11.73 12.47
N PHE A 81 -5.96 -10.75 11.66
CA PHE A 81 -5.84 -9.33 12.01
C PHE A 81 -6.80 -8.89 13.12
N SER A 82 -7.99 -9.50 13.24
CA SER A 82 -8.97 -9.16 14.29
C SER A 82 -8.47 -9.43 15.71
N GLN A 83 -7.40 -10.21 15.88
CA GLN A 83 -6.78 -10.48 17.18
C GLN A 83 -5.93 -9.31 17.70
N TYR A 84 -5.74 -8.26 16.89
CA TYR A 84 -4.86 -7.13 17.19
C TYR A 84 -5.66 -5.84 17.35
N GLU A 85 -5.27 -4.99 18.29
CA GLU A 85 -6.00 -3.76 18.64
C GLU A 85 -6.11 -2.76 17.47
N ASN A 86 -5.06 -2.65 16.66
CA ASN A 86 -4.98 -1.74 15.52
C ASN A 86 -5.20 -2.44 14.17
N ALA A 87 -6.13 -3.42 14.11
CA ALA A 87 -6.37 -4.28 12.96
C ALA A 87 -6.54 -3.51 11.62
N ASP A 88 -7.35 -2.44 11.61
CA ASP A 88 -7.62 -1.64 10.40
C ASP A 88 -6.36 -1.05 9.76
N CYS A 89 -5.44 -0.55 10.60
CA CYS A 89 -4.19 0.07 10.15
C CYS A 89 -3.26 -0.99 9.54
N TRP A 90 -3.14 -2.15 10.19
CA TRP A 90 -2.32 -3.25 9.71
C TRP A 90 -2.86 -3.83 8.41
N VAL A 91 -4.18 -3.92 8.29
CA VAL A 91 -4.86 -4.41 7.11
C VAL A 91 -4.64 -3.50 5.90
N ALA A 92 -4.73 -2.18 6.08
CA ALA A 92 -4.46 -1.23 5.01
C ALA A 92 -3.03 -1.35 4.48
N GLN A 93 -2.05 -1.47 5.38
CA GLN A 93 -0.65 -1.67 5.00
C GLN A 93 -0.44 -3.04 4.34
N TYR A 94 -1.04 -4.10 4.89
CA TYR A 94 -0.96 -5.46 4.36
C TYR A 94 -1.49 -5.56 2.93
N ALA A 95 -2.61 -4.90 2.61
CA ALA A 95 -3.22 -4.94 1.28
C ALA A 95 -2.26 -4.43 0.18
N GLY A 96 -1.42 -3.44 0.49
CA GLY A 96 -0.42 -2.90 -0.46
C GLY A 96 0.74 -3.86 -0.75
N ILE A 97 1.08 -4.74 0.20
CA ILE A 97 2.27 -5.62 0.14
C ILE A 97 1.93 -7.11 0.04
N ARG A 98 0.65 -7.48 0.04
CA ARG A 98 0.14 -8.87 0.02
C ARG A 98 0.83 -9.75 -1.01
N ASN A 99 1.08 -9.23 -2.21
CA ASN A 99 1.68 -9.99 -3.32
C ASN A 99 3.14 -10.41 -3.05
N MET A 100 3.80 -9.76 -2.08
CA MET A 100 5.18 -10.00 -1.67
C MET A 100 5.30 -10.81 -0.37
N LEU A 101 4.18 -11.21 0.23
CA LEU A 101 4.12 -11.98 1.46
C LEU A 101 3.67 -13.41 1.18
N THR A 102 4.34 -14.37 1.82
CA THR A 102 3.91 -15.75 1.91
C THR A 102 3.27 -15.96 3.28
N ARG A 103 2.12 -16.63 3.31
CA ARG A 103 1.38 -16.93 4.53
C ARG A 103 2.00 -18.15 5.20
N GLU A 104 2.33 -18.05 6.49
CA GLU A 104 2.63 -19.22 7.31
C GLU A 104 1.32 -19.81 7.82
N ARG A 105 1.15 -21.12 7.67
CA ARG A 105 -0.01 -21.86 8.13
C ARG A 105 0.42 -22.90 9.14
N ASP A 106 -0.38 -23.05 10.18
CA ASP A 106 -0.26 -24.15 11.14
C ASP A 106 -0.77 -25.47 10.56
N GLU A 107 -0.55 -26.58 11.28
CA GLU A 107 -1.06 -27.92 10.94
C GLU A 107 -2.60 -27.96 10.83
N THR A 108 -3.28 -27.01 11.49
CA THR A 108 -4.74 -26.81 11.43
C THR A 108 -5.20 -25.92 10.26
N GLY A 109 -4.26 -25.43 9.43
CA GLY A 109 -4.54 -24.52 8.31
C GLY A 109 -4.76 -23.05 8.70
N ALA A 110 -4.66 -22.71 9.98
CA ALA A 110 -4.77 -21.33 10.48
C ALA A 110 -3.52 -20.51 10.15
N ILE A 111 -3.68 -19.22 9.83
CA ILE A 111 -2.54 -18.33 9.55
C ILE A 111 -1.86 -17.98 10.88
N THR A 112 -0.59 -18.34 11.03
CA THR A 112 0.21 -18.06 12.25
C THR A 112 1.10 -16.85 12.10
N GLY A 113 1.43 -16.47 10.86
CA GLY A 113 2.26 -15.31 10.57
C GLY A 113 2.51 -15.11 9.08
N PHE A 114 3.37 -14.15 8.77
CA PHE A 114 3.76 -13.80 7.41
C PHE A 114 5.28 -13.87 7.26
N LYS A 115 5.73 -14.50 6.18
CA LYS A 115 7.13 -14.51 5.74
C LYS A 115 7.29 -13.72 4.44
N PRO A 116 8.43 -13.06 4.21
CA PRO A 116 8.69 -12.45 2.92
C PRO A 116 8.79 -13.54 1.85
N LYS A 117 8.11 -13.34 0.71
CA LYS A 117 8.13 -14.27 -0.42
C LYS A 117 9.47 -14.28 -1.15
N SER A 118 10.22 -13.17 -1.09
CA SER A 118 11.52 -13.08 -1.77
C SER A 118 12.69 -13.20 -0.81
N ASN A 119 13.75 -13.77 -1.36
CA ASN A 119 15.08 -13.73 -0.78
C ASN A 119 15.64 -12.31 -0.84
N LEU A 120 16.41 -11.94 0.20
CA LEU A 120 17.17 -10.70 0.28
C LEU A 120 18.07 -10.47 -0.95
N PHE A 121 18.56 -11.57 -1.54
CA PHE A 121 19.35 -11.53 -2.78
C PHE A 121 18.61 -10.87 -3.95
N LYS A 122 17.29 -11.09 -4.09
CA LYS A 122 16.50 -10.43 -5.15
C LYS A 122 16.40 -8.93 -4.94
N ALA A 123 16.21 -8.49 -3.69
CA ALA A 123 16.19 -7.06 -3.35
C ALA A 123 17.55 -6.40 -3.65
N PHE A 124 18.65 -7.06 -3.31
CA PHE A 124 19.99 -6.60 -3.65
C PHE A 124 20.19 -6.49 -5.17
N LEU A 125 19.73 -7.48 -5.95
CA LEU A 125 19.83 -7.47 -7.41
C LEU A 125 19.05 -6.30 -8.03
N PHE A 126 17.84 -5.99 -7.52
CA PHE A 126 17.09 -4.80 -7.97
C PHE A 126 17.81 -3.49 -7.63
N PHE A 127 18.46 -3.41 -6.48
CA PHE A 127 19.23 -2.23 -6.08
C PHE A 127 20.46 -2.02 -6.97
N VAL A 128 21.24 -3.09 -7.20
CA VAL A 128 22.40 -3.04 -8.10
C VAL A 128 21.97 -2.74 -9.54
N GLY A 129 20.89 -3.35 -10.00
CA GLY A 129 20.32 -3.09 -11.33
C GLY A 129 19.85 -1.64 -11.48
N TYR A 130 19.25 -1.04 -10.44
CA TYR A 130 18.92 0.38 -10.43
C TYR A 130 20.16 1.26 -10.59
N ILE A 131 21.21 1.02 -9.80
CA ILE A 131 22.45 1.81 -9.86
C ILE A 131 23.08 1.72 -11.25
N SER A 132 23.23 0.52 -11.81
CA SER A 132 23.87 0.34 -13.10
C SER A 132 23.06 0.96 -14.25
N LEU A 133 21.76 0.70 -14.32
CA LEU A 133 20.88 1.20 -15.38
C LEU A 133 20.66 2.71 -15.30
N SER A 134 20.51 3.25 -14.08
CA SER A 134 20.42 4.70 -13.88
C SER A 134 21.72 5.39 -14.25
N SER A 135 22.88 4.79 -13.95
CA SER A 135 24.17 5.35 -14.35
C SER A 135 24.28 5.42 -15.87
N ILE A 136 23.97 4.33 -16.58
CA ILE A 136 23.98 4.28 -18.05
C ILE A 136 23.06 5.33 -18.66
N GLY A 137 21.85 5.49 -18.10
CA GLY A 137 20.89 6.46 -18.58
C GLY A 137 21.28 7.92 -18.35
N VAL A 138 22.07 8.20 -17.31
CA VAL A 138 22.52 9.55 -16.95
C VAL A 138 23.82 9.95 -17.64
N ILE A 139 24.67 9.00 -18.07
CA ILE A 139 25.94 9.30 -18.75
C ILE A 139 25.79 10.30 -19.91
N PRO A 140 24.82 10.16 -20.84
CA PRO A 140 24.63 11.14 -21.92
C PRO A 140 24.25 12.54 -21.45
N LEU A 141 23.64 12.67 -20.26
CA LEU A 141 23.32 13.97 -19.66
C LEU A 141 24.55 14.62 -19.03
N VAL A 142 25.47 13.83 -18.48
CA VAL A 142 26.70 14.32 -17.85
C VAL A 142 27.72 14.75 -18.89
N ILE A 143 27.89 13.96 -19.94
CA ILE A 143 28.89 14.20 -21.01
C ILE A 143 28.20 14.66 -22.30
N MET A 144 27.28 15.62 -22.17
CA MET A 144 26.40 16.05 -23.27
C MET A 144 27.19 16.54 -24.50
N ASN A 145 28.26 17.31 -24.29
CA ASN A 145 29.04 17.88 -25.40
C ASN A 145 29.77 16.81 -26.22
N GLU A 146 30.45 15.86 -25.57
CA GLU A 146 31.13 14.77 -26.29
C GLU A 146 30.13 13.80 -26.91
N TYR A 147 28.99 13.58 -26.25
CA TYR A 147 27.92 12.73 -26.76
C TYR A 147 27.29 13.30 -28.04
N ILE A 148 27.07 14.62 -28.11
CA ILE A 148 26.61 15.30 -29.34
C ILE A 148 27.66 15.20 -30.45
N ALA A 149 28.94 15.42 -30.13
CA ALA A 149 30.04 15.27 -31.09
C ALA A 149 30.10 13.83 -31.65
N TRP A 150 29.84 12.83 -30.82
CA TRP A 150 29.79 11.44 -31.23
C TRP A 150 28.59 11.16 -32.16
N MET A 151 27.42 11.72 -31.87
CA MET A 151 26.26 11.64 -32.77
C MET A 151 26.50 12.32 -34.12
N LEU A 152 27.16 13.49 -34.14
CA LEU A 152 27.50 14.19 -35.38
C LEU A 152 28.48 13.36 -36.24
N SER A 153 29.48 12.74 -35.62
CA SER A 153 30.41 11.84 -36.34
C SER A 153 29.69 10.64 -36.98
N VAL A 154 28.68 10.08 -36.31
CA VAL A 154 27.87 8.98 -36.86
C VAL A 154 26.97 9.47 -38.00
N TYR A 155 26.44 10.68 -37.90
CA TYR A 155 25.66 11.32 -38.96
C TYR A 155 26.49 11.56 -40.22
N GLU A 156 27.71 12.11 -40.07
CA GLU A 156 28.64 12.35 -41.18
C GLU A 156 29.05 11.06 -41.92
N LYS A 157 29.08 9.93 -41.21
CA LYS A 157 29.36 8.60 -41.78
C LYS A 157 28.17 8.00 -42.55
N GLY A 158 27.02 8.68 -42.60
CA GLY A 158 25.83 8.24 -43.32
C GLY A 158 25.06 7.10 -42.65
N ILE A 159 25.38 6.74 -41.40
CA ILE A 159 24.73 5.63 -40.67
C ILE A 159 23.54 6.16 -39.87
N LEU A 160 22.53 6.65 -40.60
CA LEU A 160 21.38 7.35 -40.03
C LEU A 160 20.57 6.52 -39.03
N LEU A 161 20.58 5.19 -39.17
CA LEU A 161 19.80 4.27 -38.33
C LEU A 161 20.31 4.19 -36.87
N ILE A 162 21.58 4.52 -36.62
CA ILE A 162 22.20 4.45 -35.28
C ILE A 162 21.78 5.64 -34.40
N ILE A 163 21.51 6.79 -34.99
CA ILE A 163 21.16 8.03 -34.29
C ILE A 163 19.92 7.87 -33.40
N PRO A 164 18.76 7.40 -33.89
CA PRO A 164 17.59 7.20 -33.03
C PRO A 164 17.86 6.13 -31.96
N LEU A 165 18.58 5.05 -32.28
CA LEU A 165 18.93 4.01 -31.30
C LEU A 165 19.75 4.59 -30.16
N GLN A 166 20.74 5.42 -30.48
CA GLN A 166 21.62 6.08 -29.51
C GLN A 166 20.82 7.03 -28.61
N ALA A 167 19.86 7.79 -29.17
CA ALA A 167 18.98 8.66 -28.41
C ALA A 167 17.97 7.91 -27.50
N PHE A 168 17.41 6.79 -27.96
CA PHE A 168 16.42 6.03 -27.19
C PHE A 168 17.04 5.14 -26.09
N MET A 169 18.27 4.65 -26.28
CA MET A 169 18.96 3.78 -25.34
C MET A 169 19.02 4.33 -23.89
N PRO A 170 19.45 5.58 -23.64
CA PRO A 170 19.47 6.13 -22.29
C PRO A 170 18.08 6.30 -21.69
N ILE A 171 17.07 6.66 -22.51
CA ILE A 171 15.68 6.81 -22.09
C ILE A 171 15.14 5.46 -21.60
N ILE A 172 15.34 4.39 -22.38
CA ILE A 172 14.91 3.03 -22.02
C ILE A 172 15.65 2.55 -20.76
N SER A 173 16.95 2.86 -20.65
CA SER A 173 17.76 2.51 -19.47
C SER A 173 17.23 3.20 -18.20
N LEU A 174 16.86 4.48 -18.28
CA LEU A 174 16.23 5.20 -17.16
C LEU A 174 14.88 4.61 -16.77
N LEU A 175 14.05 4.24 -17.74
CA LEU A 175 12.76 3.59 -17.48
C LEU A 175 12.94 2.24 -16.77
N LEU A 176 13.89 1.42 -17.23
CA LEU A 176 14.21 0.15 -16.59
C LEU A 176 14.78 0.37 -15.17
N GLY A 177 15.66 1.35 -14.99
CA GLY A 177 16.16 1.75 -13.67
C GLY A 177 15.02 2.16 -12.73
N TYR A 178 14.08 2.98 -13.19
CA TYR A 178 12.90 3.37 -12.41
C TYR A 178 12.03 2.16 -12.02
N LEU A 179 11.82 1.19 -12.93
CA LEU A 179 11.10 -0.04 -12.60
C LEU A 179 11.84 -0.87 -11.53
N CYS A 180 13.17 -0.96 -11.61
CA CYS A 180 13.99 -1.61 -10.58
C CYS A 180 13.81 -0.93 -9.22
N LEU A 181 13.82 0.41 -9.18
CA LEU A 181 13.61 1.18 -7.94
C LEU A 181 12.21 0.95 -7.36
N LYS A 182 11.17 0.99 -8.19
CA LYS A 182 9.79 0.72 -7.75
C LYS A 182 9.61 -0.68 -7.17
N ASN A 183 10.31 -1.67 -7.73
CA ASN A 183 10.30 -3.02 -7.19
C ASN A 183 11.07 -3.11 -5.87
N PHE A 184 12.20 -2.41 -5.75
CA PHE A 184 12.96 -2.31 -4.51
C PHE A 184 12.15 -1.66 -3.38
N ASP A 185 11.42 -0.58 -3.68
CA ASP A 185 10.58 0.13 -2.72
C ASP A 185 9.52 -0.80 -2.08
N LYS A 186 8.83 -1.58 -2.92
CA LYS A 186 7.90 -2.63 -2.45
C LYS A 186 8.54 -3.66 -1.53
N TYR A 187 9.82 -3.99 -1.74
CA TYR A 187 10.56 -4.90 -0.85
C TYR A 187 10.88 -4.25 0.50
N VAL A 188 11.26 -2.97 0.49
CA VAL A 188 11.52 -2.20 1.70
C VAL A 188 10.23 -2.08 2.52
N ASP A 189 9.11 -1.72 1.89
CA ASP A 189 7.80 -1.63 2.54
C ASP A 189 7.38 -2.95 3.18
N CYS A 190 7.53 -4.06 2.46
CA CYS A 190 7.23 -5.39 2.98
C CYS A 190 8.07 -5.71 4.23
N ARG A 191 9.36 -5.39 4.21
CA ARG A 191 10.26 -5.63 5.33
C ARG A 191 10.00 -4.69 6.52
N ALA A 192 9.67 -3.43 6.23
CA ALA A 192 9.28 -2.45 7.23
C ALA A 192 8.00 -2.90 7.93
N PHE A 193 6.98 -3.30 7.17
CA PHE A 193 5.74 -3.85 7.71
C PHE A 193 6.00 -5.05 8.62
N LEU A 194 6.75 -6.06 8.19
CA LEU A 194 7.01 -7.24 9.02
C LEU A 194 7.73 -6.89 10.34
N ARG A 195 8.64 -5.92 10.29
CA ARG A 195 9.36 -5.45 11.48
C ARG A 195 8.45 -4.66 12.42
N CYS A 196 7.68 -3.72 11.90
CA CYS A 196 6.72 -2.93 12.66
C CYS A 196 5.62 -3.82 13.24
N PHE A 197 5.09 -4.76 12.45
CA PHE A 197 4.10 -5.72 12.91
C PHE A 197 4.64 -6.59 14.05
N LYS A 198 5.86 -7.12 13.95
CA LYS A 198 6.45 -7.92 15.04
C LYS A 198 6.70 -7.12 16.32
N ARG A 199 7.01 -5.83 16.20
CA ARG A 199 7.36 -4.96 17.34
C ARG A 199 6.15 -4.31 17.99
N ASP A 200 5.19 -3.87 17.17
CA ASP A 200 4.14 -2.92 17.55
C ASP A 200 2.73 -3.54 17.48
N ALA A 201 2.58 -4.79 17.00
CA ALA A 201 1.28 -5.46 16.99
C ALA A 201 0.95 -6.05 18.37
N TYR A 202 0.13 -5.31 19.13
CA TYR A 202 -0.42 -5.77 20.39
C TYR A 202 -1.62 -6.67 20.15
N LYS A 203 -1.56 -7.91 20.67
CA LYS A 203 -2.70 -8.82 20.69
C LYS A 203 -3.66 -8.36 21.78
N ILE A 204 -4.95 -8.31 21.45
CA ILE A 204 -6.00 -8.05 22.42
C ILE A 204 -5.96 -9.20 23.43
N PRO A 205 -5.75 -8.94 24.73
CA PRO A 205 -5.83 -9.99 25.74
C PRO A 205 -7.24 -10.56 25.67
N LYS A 206 -7.37 -11.89 25.51
CA LYS A 206 -8.67 -12.55 25.61
C LYS A 206 -9.24 -12.18 26.98
N ILE A 207 -10.25 -11.33 26.99
CA ILE A 207 -11.08 -11.15 28.17
C ILE A 207 -11.74 -12.52 28.33
N ALA A 208 -11.30 -13.27 29.33
CA ALA A 208 -12.03 -14.42 29.80
C ALA A 208 -13.38 -13.89 30.30
N ILE A 209 -14.37 -13.91 29.41
CA ILE A 209 -15.77 -13.90 29.83
C ILE A 209 -16.00 -15.33 30.30
N ASP A 210 -15.46 -15.64 31.48
CA ASP A 210 -15.86 -16.81 32.26
C ASP A 210 -17.32 -16.57 32.63
N GLU A 211 -18.18 -17.41 32.07
CA GLU A 211 -19.28 -18.08 32.77
C GLU A 211 -19.82 -17.37 34.03
N THR A 212 -20.56 -16.28 33.86
CA THR A 212 -21.58 -15.85 34.84
C THR A 212 -22.93 -15.66 34.16
N GLU A 213 -23.35 -16.64 33.36
CA GLU A 213 -24.77 -16.88 33.08
C GLU A 213 -25.03 -18.41 33.14
N SER A 214 -24.65 -19.02 34.27
CA SER A 214 -25.37 -20.18 34.75
C SER A 214 -25.70 -19.93 36.22
N THR A 215 -26.96 -20.13 36.58
CA THR A 215 -27.57 -19.99 37.92
C THR A 215 -27.95 -18.57 38.38
N THR A 216 -29.14 -18.11 37.96
CA THR A 216 -30.30 -17.98 38.87
C THR A 216 -31.60 -18.06 38.10
#